data_AF-A0A3G4VHF7-F1
#
_entry.id   AF-A0A3G4VHF7-F1
#
_cell.length_a   1.000
_cell.length_b   1.000
_cell.length_c   1.000
_cell.angle_alpha   90.00
_cell.angle_beta   90.00
_cell.angle_gamma   90.00
#
_symmetry.space_group_name_H-M   'P 1'
#
loop_
_entity.id
_entity.type
_entity.pdbx_description
1 polymer ?
#
loop_
_entity_poly.entity_id
_entity_poly.type
_entity_poly.pdbx_seq_one_letter_code
_entity_poly.pdbx_strand_id
1 'polypeptide(L)'
;MNILLAHFRVGETDGVSLEMDKWKWALESLGHKVFYLAGSSGSTDADLVPELHYLEPFNDKIIHNAYVSRDDYESESVLLDAIEHRANDIAAGIIKVIDQRDIDIIVPNNMLSLGYHLPAALGIMKAVEATQTRVICHHHDFHWERVKYSNPTSPGIQQLLNTLFPPKHPLVEHCVINRIAQTELQKRRDIESTVVPNVFDFQGSDWKVDEYNQDLRARFGVGANDILFLQATRIVARKGIELAIDLIDAMSRQREELVGKTLYNGEIFSADSRLILMFAGMCEEDSYLDLLTDKAKACNVVLLFINDWVGHSRGEKEGQKVYSLWDVYSHADIITYPSLLEGWGNQFLEGLVAKVPMVVYRYPVFDLDIADYQFNIIDLGNDHQVDESGLAVIAPETLNDAVNSTLEYLFDADLRTSHMQQNYNIGEKHLSYSALKAMLSDIFQG
;
A
#
# COMPACT_ATOMS: atom_id res chain seq x y z
N MET A 1 23.63 -13.86 -10.26
CA MET A 1 22.55 -14.78 -9.88
C MET A 1 21.36 -14.60 -10.80
N ASN A 2 20.64 -15.68 -11.02
CA ASN A 2 19.31 -15.75 -11.62
C ASN A 2 18.30 -15.81 -10.47
N ILE A 3 17.46 -14.79 -10.36
CA ILE A 3 16.53 -14.60 -9.23
C ILE A 3 15.10 -14.71 -9.76
N LEU A 4 14.27 -15.50 -9.10
CA LEU A 4 12.87 -15.71 -9.46
C LEU A 4 11.95 -15.01 -8.45
N LEU A 5 11.35 -13.89 -8.83
CA LEU A 5 10.32 -13.22 -8.02
C LEU A 5 8.98 -13.92 -8.26
N ALA A 6 8.39 -14.47 -7.20
CA ALA A 6 7.16 -15.25 -7.29
C ALA A 6 6.00 -14.58 -6.56
N HIS A 7 4.83 -14.50 -7.21
CA HIS A 7 3.57 -14.06 -6.61
C HIS A 7 2.38 -14.74 -7.31
N PHE A 8 1.15 -14.60 -6.82
CA PHE A 8 -0.01 -15.20 -7.48
C PHE A 8 -0.34 -14.53 -8.83
N ARG A 9 0.05 -13.27 -8.98
CA ARG A 9 -0.11 -12.43 -10.17
C ARG A 9 1.08 -11.46 -10.29
N VAL A 10 1.39 -11.01 -11.49
CA VAL A 10 2.44 -9.99 -11.74
C VAL A 10 2.03 -9.06 -12.89
N GLY A 11 2.61 -7.86 -12.95
CA GLY A 11 2.32 -6.88 -14.01
C GLY A 11 0.92 -6.26 -13.92
N GLU A 12 0.33 -6.28 -12.72
CA GLU A 12 -0.91 -5.63 -12.32
C GLU A 12 -0.62 -4.45 -11.37
N THR A 13 -1.62 -3.64 -11.06
CA THR A 13 -1.49 -2.40 -10.26
C THR A 13 -1.71 -2.61 -8.76
N ASP A 14 -1.74 -3.85 -8.28
CA ASP A 14 -1.86 -4.12 -6.85
C ASP A 14 -0.56 -3.80 -6.10
N GLY A 15 -0.67 -3.53 -4.79
CA GLY A 15 0.46 -3.06 -4.00
C GLY A 15 1.66 -4.01 -3.98
N VAL A 16 1.44 -5.33 -3.98
CA VAL A 16 2.55 -6.31 -3.91
C VAL A 16 3.27 -6.37 -5.25
N SER A 17 2.53 -6.41 -6.36
CA SER A 17 3.13 -6.36 -7.71
C SER A 17 4.00 -5.10 -7.90
N LEU A 18 3.54 -3.94 -7.41
CA LEU A 18 4.32 -2.71 -7.48
C LEU A 18 5.61 -2.78 -6.63
N GLU A 19 5.59 -3.37 -5.44
CA GLU A 19 6.83 -3.56 -4.67
C GLU A 19 7.78 -4.57 -5.34
N MET A 20 7.24 -5.62 -5.98
CA MET A 20 8.04 -6.59 -6.74
C MET A 20 8.79 -5.94 -7.91
N ASP A 21 8.14 -5.04 -8.65
CA ASP A 21 8.77 -4.30 -9.75
C ASP A 21 9.95 -3.45 -9.25
N LYS A 22 9.83 -2.87 -8.05
CA LYS A 22 10.92 -2.11 -7.41
C LYS A 22 12.10 -3.02 -7.03
N TRP A 23 11.81 -4.20 -6.47
CA TRP A 23 12.82 -5.21 -6.18
C TRP A 23 13.51 -5.70 -7.44
N LYS A 24 12.76 -5.97 -8.51
CA LYS A 24 13.32 -6.32 -9.83
C LYS A 24 14.27 -5.26 -10.33
N TRP A 25 13.84 -3.99 -10.36
CA TRP A 25 14.68 -2.88 -10.78
C TRP A 25 15.99 -2.82 -9.96
N ALA A 26 15.90 -2.95 -8.64
CA ALA A 26 17.05 -2.85 -7.75
C ALA A 26 18.05 -4.01 -7.96
N LEU A 27 17.55 -5.24 -8.06
CA LEU A 27 18.36 -6.44 -8.29
C LEU A 27 18.99 -6.46 -9.69
N GLU A 28 18.26 -6.03 -10.74
CA GLU A 28 18.83 -5.88 -12.09
C GLU A 28 19.89 -4.78 -12.12
N SER A 29 19.69 -3.69 -11.37
CA SER A 29 20.68 -2.63 -11.20
C SER A 29 21.94 -3.07 -10.45
N LEU A 30 21.90 -4.21 -9.76
CA LEU A 30 23.05 -4.90 -9.15
C LEU A 30 23.71 -5.92 -10.10
N GLY A 31 23.19 -6.09 -11.32
CA GLY A 31 23.72 -7.00 -12.34
C GLY A 31 23.17 -8.43 -12.27
N HIS A 32 22.11 -8.67 -11.49
CA HIS A 32 21.40 -9.95 -11.49
C HIS A 32 20.46 -10.07 -12.68
N LYS A 33 20.12 -11.32 -13.06
CA LYS A 33 19.01 -11.59 -13.99
C LYS A 33 17.78 -11.91 -13.16
N VAL A 34 16.69 -11.21 -13.40
CA VAL A 34 15.50 -11.33 -12.57
C VAL A 34 14.31 -11.77 -13.44
N PHE A 35 13.64 -12.83 -13.02
CA PHE A 35 12.50 -13.43 -13.71
C PHE A 35 11.25 -13.34 -12.82
N TYR A 36 10.08 -13.38 -13.45
CA TYR A 36 8.81 -13.48 -12.75
C TYR A 36 8.23 -14.87 -12.86
N LEU A 37 7.63 -15.36 -11.77
CA LEU A 37 6.78 -16.55 -11.76
C LEU A 37 5.42 -16.22 -11.14
N ALA A 38 4.34 -16.58 -11.84
CA ALA A 38 2.99 -16.31 -11.35
C ALA A 38 1.92 -17.26 -11.89
N GLY A 39 0.71 -17.13 -11.35
CA GLY A 39 -0.50 -17.77 -11.91
C GLY A 39 -1.12 -16.97 -13.05
N SER A 40 -0.92 -15.66 -13.06
CA SER A 40 -1.31 -14.75 -14.14
C SER A 40 -0.27 -13.66 -14.36
N SER A 41 -0.19 -13.17 -15.60
CA SER A 41 0.65 -12.03 -15.98
C SER A 41 -0.21 -10.98 -16.68
N GLY A 42 -0.13 -9.74 -16.18
CA GLY A 42 -0.73 -8.57 -16.83
C GLY A 42 0.15 -8.09 -17.99
N SER A 43 0.76 -6.92 -17.80
CA SER A 43 1.56 -6.25 -18.84
C SER A 43 3.03 -6.68 -18.93
N THR A 44 3.44 -7.70 -18.17
CA THR A 44 4.84 -8.13 -18.04
C THR A 44 5.04 -9.59 -18.47
N ASP A 45 6.26 -9.93 -18.89
CA ASP A 45 6.64 -11.31 -19.22
C ASP A 45 6.91 -12.11 -17.93
N ALA A 46 6.34 -13.31 -17.83
CA ALA A 46 6.46 -14.16 -16.65
C ALA A 46 6.35 -15.65 -17.02
N ASP A 47 7.06 -16.50 -16.28
CA ASP A 47 6.87 -17.93 -16.34
C ASP A 47 5.58 -18.30 -15.57
N LEU A 48 4.62 -18.91 -16.26
CA LEU A 48 3.30 -19.19 -15.69
C LEU A 48 3.19 -20.61 -15.14
N VAL A 49 2.71 -20.71 -13.90
CA VAL A 49 2.20 -21.95 -13.28
C VAL A 49 0.71 -21.75 -13.06
N PRO A 50 -0.17 -22.21 -13.97
CA PRO A 50 -1.61 -21.88 -13.95
C PRO A 50 -2.31 -22.20 -12.63
N GLU A 51 -1.83 -23.21 -11.91
CA GLU A 51 -2.33 -23.62 -10.60
C GLU A 51 -2.13 -22.58 -9.50
N LEU A 52 -1.28 -21.56 -9.71
CA LEU A 52 -1.09 -20.42 -8.81
C LEU A 52 -2.09 -19.29 -9.03
N HIS A 53 -2.96 -19.39 -10.05
CA HIS A 53 -3.87 -18.31 -10.40
C HIS A 53 -4.82 -18.01 -9.23
N TYR A 54 -4.83 -16.77 -8.75
CA TYR A 54 -5.55 -16.42 -7.52
C TYR A 54 -7.08 -16.59 -7.63
N LEU A 55 -7.66 -16.43 -8.83
CA LEU A 55 -9.09 -16.68 -9.10
C LEU A 55 -9.42 -18.14 -9.49
N GLU A 56 -8.51 -19.08 -9.23
CA GLU A 56 -8.77 -20.48 -9.55
C GLU A 56 -9.84 -21.06 -8.59
N PRO A 57 -10.95 -21.64 -9.12
CA PRO A 57 -12.07 -22.07 -8.28
C PRO A 57 -11.72 -23.11 -7.22
N PHE A 58 -10.67 -23.92 -7.42
CA PHE A 58 -10.24 -24.88 -6.42
C PHE A 58 -9.56 -24.19 -5.24
N ASN A 59 -8.80 -23.11 -5.43
CA ASN A 59 -8.26 -22.34 -4.30
C ASN A 59 -9.39 -21.72 -3.44
N ASP A 60 -10.43 -21.17 -4.06
CA ASP A 60 -11.60 -20.67 -3.32
C ASP A 60 -12.28 -21.78 -2.51
N LYS A 61 -12.40 -22.97 -3.09
CA LYS A 61 -12.90 -24.16 -2.41
C LYS A 61 -12.01 -24.56 -1.23
N ILE A 62 -10.69 -24.54 -1.37
CA ILE A 62 -9.76 -24.81 -0.27
C ILE A 62 -9.91 -23.77 0.83
N ILE A 63 -9.95 -22.48 0.51
CA ILE A 63 -10.12 -21.39 1.49
C ILE A 63 -11.42 -21.56 2.29
N HIS A 64 -12.54 -21.83 1.61
CA HIS A 64 -13.83 -22.08 2.28
C HIS A 64 -13.72 -23.24 3.26
N ASN A 65 -13.18 -24.37 2.81
CA ASN A 65 -13.08 -25.58 3.63
C ASN A 65 -12.02 -25.47 4.73
N ALA A 66 -11.02 -24.61 4.57
CA ALA A 66 -9.96 -24.39 5.54
C ALA A 66 -10.36 -23.40 6.66
N TYR A 67 -11.19 -22.39 6.36
CA TYR A 67 -11.42 -21.27 7.29
C TYR A 67 -12.88 -20.91 7.56
N VAL A 68 -13.83 -21.49 6.83
CA VAL A 68 -15.28 -21.21 6.99
C VAL A 68 -16.00 -22.45 7.49
N SER A 69 -16.12 -23.48 6.64
CA SER A 69 -16.74 -24.75 7.00
C SER A 69 -16.29 -25.84 6.03
N ARG A 70 -15.98 -27.03 6.55
CA ARG A 70 -15.56 -28.18 5.74
C ARG A 70 -16.78 -28.93 5.19
N ASP A 71 -17.40 -28.36 4.16
CA ASP A 71 -18.64 -28.88 3.55
C ASP A 71 -18.38 -29.75 2.30
N ASP A 72 -17.25 -29.53 1.62
CA ASP A 72 -16.99 -30.14 0.32
C ASP A 72 -16.11 -31.40 0.35
N TYR A 73 -15.52 -31.69 1.49
CA TYR A 73 -14.61 -32.83 1.68
C TYR A 73 -15.15 -33.73 2.79
N GLU A 74 -15.16 -35.04 2.56
CA GLU A 74 -15.76 -36.02 3.50
C GLU A 74 -15.06 -36.05 4.86
N SER A 75 -13.74 -35.88 4.87
CA SER A 75 -12.92 -35.81 6.09
C SER A 75 -11.80 -34.79 5.94
N GLU A 76 -11.17 -34.46 7.07
CA GLU A 76 -9.93 -33.67 7.09
C GLU A 76 -8.82 -34.31 6.23
N SER A 77 -8.66 -35.63 6.29
CA SER A 77 -7.64 -36.33 5.49
C SER A 77 -7.82 -36.07 4.00
N VAL A 78 -9.06 -36.14 3.51
CA VAL A 78 -9.38 -35.93 2.09
C VAL A 78 -9.10 -34.47 1.67
N LEU A 79 -9.35 -33.49 2.55
CA LEU A 79 -8.99 -32.10 2.32
C LEU A 79 -7.46 -31.91 2.24
N LEU A 80 -6.72 -32.49 3.19
CA LEU A 80 -5.26 -32.40 3.20
C LEU A 80 -4.64 -33.12 1.99
N ASP A 81 -5.19 -34.26 1.57
CA ASP A 81 -4.77 -34.98 0.37
C ASP A 81 -5.00 -34.15 -0.90
N ALA A 82 -6.11 -33.40 -0.98
CA ALA A 82 -6.37 -32.48 -2.09
C ALA A 82 -5.38 -31.31 -2.12
N ILE A 83 -5.03 -30.76 -0.95
CA ILE A 83 -4.00 -29.72 -0.82
C ILE A 83 -2.65 -30.25 -1.28
N GLU A 84 -2.26 -31.45 -0.82
CA GLU A 84 -1.01 -32.12 -1.15
C GLU A 84 -0.92 -32.44 -2.66
N HIS A 85 -2.00 -32.95 -3.26
CA HIS A 85 -2.05 -33.24 -4.69
C HIS A 85 -1.80 -31.98 -5.53
N ARG A 86 -2.52 -30.89 -5.23
CA ARG A 86 -2.33 -29.60 -5.91
C ARG A 86 -0.92 -29.03 -5.65
N ALA A 87 -0.39 -29.20 -4.45
CA ALA A 87 0.97 -28.77 -4.12
C ALA A 87 2.02 -29.49 -4.99
N ASN A 88 1.81 -30.77 -5.31
CA ASN A 88 2.71 -31.51 -6.20
C ASN A 88 2.66 -30.99 -7.65
N ASP A 89 1.48 -30.63 -8.16
CA ASP A 89 1.35 -29.99 -9.48
C ASP A 89 2.12 -28.66 -9.54
N ILE A 90 1.90 -27.82 -8.53
CA ILE A 90 2.58 -26.52 -8.39
C ILE A 90 4.10 -26.72 -8.28
N ALA A 91 4.54 -27.67 -7.45
CA ALA A 91 5.96 -27.97 -7.29
C ALA A 91 6.60 -28.40 -8.61
N ALA A 92 5.94 -29.26 -9.39
CA ALA A 92 6.44 -29.69 -10.70
C ALA A 92 6.58 -28.51 -11.68
N GLY A 93 5.62 -27.58 -11.69
CA GLY A 93 5.70 -26.34 -12.47
C GLY A 93 6.88 -25.45 -12.05
N ILE A 94 7.06 -25.23 -10.74
CA ILE A 94 8.15 -24.40 -10.21
C ILE A 94 9.51 -25.04 -10.47
N ILE A 95 9.67 -26.36 -10.24
CA ILE A 95 10.92 -27.09 -10.52
C ILE A 95 11.33 -26.91 -11.98
N LYS A 96 10.38 -27.05 -12.91
CA LYS A 96 10.65 -26.85 -14.34
C LYS A 96 11.18 -25.45 -14.62
N VAL A 97 10.64 -24.41 -13.99
CA VAL A 97 11.12 -23.03 -14.17
C VAL A 97 12.51 -22.84 -13.56
N ILE A 98 12.74 -23.38 -12.36
CA ILE A 98 14.06 -23.38 -11.70
C ILE A 98 15.12 -23.97 -12.63
N ASP A 99 14.87 -25.16 -13.19
CA ASP A 99 15.79 -25.86 -14.08
C ASP A 99 15.99 -25.12 -15.42
N GLN A 100 14.92 -24.55 -15.99
CA GLN A 100 14.98 -23.89 -17.29
C GLN A 100 15.71 -22.54 -17.26
N ARG A 101 15.64 -21.84 -16.13
CA ARG A 101 16.21 -20.51 -15.95
C ARG A 101 17.50 -20.53 -15.13
N ASP A 102 17.97 -21.72 -14.71
CA ASP A 102 19.09 -21.92 -13.78
C ASP A 102 18.96 -21.02 -12.54
N ILE A 103 17.81 -21.07 -11.84
CA ILE A 103 17.50 -20.16 -10.73
C ILE A 103 18.38 -20.45 -9.51
N ASP A 104 19.03 -19.41 -8.98
CA ASP A 104 19.83 -19.48 -7.76
C ASP A 104 18.99 -19.20 -6.50
N ILE A 105 18.05 -18.24 -6.59
CA ILE A 105 17.22 -17.76 -5.48
C ILE A 105 15.78 -17.52 -5.92
N ILE A 106 14.81 -17.95 -5.10
CA ILE A 106 13.40 -17.60 -5.24
C ILE A 106 13.03 -16.55 -4.20
N VAL A 107 12.23 -15.56 -4.59
CA VAL A 107 11.69 -14.53 -3.70
C VAL A 107 10.16 -14.58 -3.74
N PRO A 108 9.53 -15.42 -2.89
CA PRO A 108 8.08 -15.45 -2.76
C PRO A 108 7.59 -14.16 -2.09
N ASN A 109 6.76 -13.40 -2.79
CA ASN A 109 6.13 -12.19 -2.28
C ASN A 109 4.76 -12.55 -1.72
N ASN A 110 4.66 -12.54 -0.40
CA ASN A 110 3.44 -12.82 0.37
C ASN A 110 2.78 -14.21 0.19
N MET A 111 3.41 -15.13 -0.55
CA MET A 111 2.88 -16.48 -0.79
C MET A 111 3.07 -17.41 0.41
N LEU A 112 4.10 -17.14 1.23
CA LEU A 112 4.49 -17.94 2.39
C LEU A 112 4.15 -17.26 3.73
N SER A 113 3.27 -16.26 3.77
CA SER A 113 2.88 -15.60 5.04
C SER A 113 1.38 -15.43 5.23
N LEU A 114 0.63 -15.21 4.15
CA LEU A 114 -0.77 -14.80 4.24
C LEU A 114 -1.75 -15.94 4.58
N GLY A 115 -1.42 -17.21 4.31
CA GLY A 115 -2.36 -18.34 4.46
C GLY A 115 -3.43 -18.42 3.37
N TYR A 116 -3.33 -17.58 2.34
CA TYR A 116 -4.32 -17.49 1.26
C TYR A 116 -4.38 -18.75 0.38
N HIS A 117 -3.23 -19.31 0.01
CA HIS A 117 -3.15 -20.42 -0.94
C HIS A 117 -2.31 -21.56 -0.36
N LEU A 118 -2.92 -22.39 0.50
CA LEU A 118 -2.24 -23.49 1.20
C LEU A 118 -1.46 -24.43 0.27
N PRO A 119 -2.01 -24.88 -0.89
CA PRO A 119 -1.26 -25.72 -1.82
C PRO A 119 -0.02 -25.03 -2.42
N ALA A 120 -0.06 -23.72 -2.63
CA ALA A 120 1.05 -22.99 -3.23
C ALA A 120 2.23 -22.90 -2.27
N ALA A 121 1.96 -22.59 -1.00
CA ALA A 121 3.01 -22.55 0.01
C ALA A 121 3.71 -23.91 0.16
N LEU A 122 2.94 -24.99 0.19
CA LEU A 122 3.46 -26.35 0.25
C LEU A 122 4.21 -26.73 -1.04
N GLY A 123 3.68 -26.37 -2.20
CA GLY A 123 4.31 -26.62 -3.50
C GLY A 123 5.64 -25.89 -3.69
N ILE A 124 5.73 -24.63 -3.23
CA ILE A 124 6.99 -23.86 -3.22
C ILE A 124 8.03 -24.58 -2.36
N MET A 125 7.68 -24.99 -1.13
CA MET A 125 8.63 -25.67 -0.25
C MET A 125 9.07 -27.03 -0.79
N LYS A 126 8.17 -27.80 -1.42
CA LYS A 126 8.52 -29.05 -2.12
C LYS A 126 9.50 -28.80 -3.27
N ALA A 127 9.28 -27.77 -4.08
CA ALA A 127 10.20 -27.42 -5.17
C ALA A 127 11.57 -27.00 -4.64
N VAL A 128 11.59 -26.19 -3.58
CA VAL A 128 12.81 -25.72 -2.89
C VAL A 128 13.60 -26.89 -2.32
N GLU A 129 12.96 -27.83 -1.65
CA GLU A 129 13.62 -29.04 -1.13
C GLU A 129 14.14 -29.94 -2.25
N ALA A 130 13.37 -30.12 -3.33
CA ALA A 130 13.78 -30.96 -4.46
C ALA A 130 15.00 -30.41 -5.21
N THR A 131 15.10 -29.08 -5.32
CA THR A 131 16.14 -28.40 -6.10
C THR A 131 17.28 -27.84 -5.25
N GLN A 132 17.12 -27.83 -3.91
CA GLN A 132 18.01 -27.16 -2.96
C GLN A 132 18.19 -25.65 -3.25
N THR A 133 17.19 -25.02 -3.87
CA THR A 133 17.22 -23.59 -4.24
C THR A 133 17.04 -22.72 -2.99
N ARG A 134 17.82 -21.64 -2.85
CA ARG A 134 17.67 -20.70 -1.74
C ARG A 134 16.40 -19.86 -1.88
N VAL A 135 15.84 -19.44 -0.75
CA VAL A 135 14.62 -18.64 -0.68
C VAL A 135 14.85 -17.42 0.18
N ILE A 136 14.44 -16.25 -0.30
CA ILE A 136 14.34 -15.03 0.49
C ILE A 136 12.89 -14.57 0.44
N CYS A 137 12.13 -14.83 1.50
CA CYS A 137 10.73 -14.43 1.55
C CYS A 137 10.62 -12.91 1.69
N HIS A 138 9.65 -12.31 1.01
CA HIS A 138 9.27 -10.92 1.23
C HIS A 138 7.81 -10.86 1.70
N HIS A 139 7.64 -10.53 2.98
CA HIS A 139 6.36 -10.58 3.67
C HIS A 139 5.78 -9.17 3.84
N HIS A 140 4.58 -8.97 3.29
CA HIS A 140 3.85 -7.70 3.39
C HIS A 140 2.82 -7.72 4.53
N ASP A 141 2.26 -8.90 4.81
CA ASP A 141 1.41 -9.17 5.95
C ASP A 141 1.41 -10.68 6.26
N PHE A 142 0.88 -11.04 7.42
CA PHE A 142 0.81 -12.42 7.91
C PHE A 142 -0.62 -12.88 8.18
N HIS A 143 -0.81 -14.20 8.20
CA HIS A 143 -2.14 -14.78 8.39
C HIS A 143 -2.80 -14.35 9.72
N TRP A 144 -2.02 -14.11 10.78
CA TRP A 144 -2.52 -13.66 12.08
C TRP A 144 -2.98 -12.20 12.11
N GLU A 145 -2.74 -11.42 11.05
CA GLU A 145 -3.22 -10.04 10.91
C GLU A 145 -4.62 -9.98 10.27
N ARG A 146 -5.13 -11.11 9.76
CA ARG A 146 -6.41 -11.16 9.07
C ARG A 146 -7.37 -12.10 9.79
N VAL A 147 -8.51 -11.56 10.22
CA VAL A 147 -9.60 -12.34 10.86
C VAL A 147 -10.01 -13.56 10.03
N LYS A 148 -9.94 -13.44 8.69
CA LYS A 148 -10.24 -14.52 7.74
C LYS A 148 -9.48 -15.82 8.03
N TYR A 149 -8.24 -15.76 8.53
CA TYR A 149 -7.40 -16.94 8.76
C TYR A 149 -7.32 -17.34 10.24
N SER A 150 -8.07 -16.68 11.12
CA SER A 150 -8.00 -16.89 12.57
C SER A 150 -8.72 -18.14 13.05
N ASN A 151 -9.58 -18.76 12.23
CA ASN A 151 -10.43 -19.89 12.61
C ASN A 151 -10.27 -21.07 11.65
N PRO A 152 -9.14 -21.81 11.70
CA PRO A 152 -8.98 -23.00 10.89
C PRO A 152 -10.02 -24.07 11.28
N THR A 153 -10.61 -24.72 10.28
CA THR A 153 -11.69 -25.72 10.47
C THR A 153 -11.19 -27.05 11.02
N SER A 154 -9.88 -27.33 10.94
CA SER A 154 -9.29 -28.59 11.38
C SER A 154 -7.85 -28.46 11.93
N PRO A 155 -7.39 -29.39 12.78
CA PRO A 155 -6.03 -29.38 13.34
C PRO A 155 -4.90 -29.39 12.30
N GLY A 156 -5.07 -30.09 11.18
CA GLY A 156 -4.13 -30.17 10.07
C GLY A 156 -3.98 -28.84 9.33
N ILE A 157 -5.07 -28.09 9.12
CA ILE A 157 -4.99 -26.73 8.57
C ILE A 157 -4.24 -25.80 9.54
N GLN A 158 -4.55 -25.89 10.83
CA GLN A 158 -3.82 -25.15 11.86
C GLN A 158 -2.33 -25.52 11.86
N GLN A 159 -1.99 -26.80 11.66
CA GLN A 159 -0.61 -27.27 11.55
C GLN A 159 0.08 -26.70 10.30
N LEU A 160 -0.59 -26.64 9.14
CA LEU A 160 -0.04 -26.00 7.94
C LEU A 160 0.27 -24.52 8.19
N LEU A 161 -0.65 -23.77 8.81
CA LEU A 161 -0.38 -22.37 9.20
C LEU A 161 0.85 -22.24 10.13
N ASN A 162 0.90 -23.09 11.16
CA ASN A 162 1.96 -23.08 12.16
C ASN A 162 3.32 -23.56 11.65
N THR A 163 3.40 -24.15 10.45
CA THR A 163 4.64 -24.72 9.92
C THR A 163 5.08 -24.06 8.61
N LEU A 164 4.16 -23.65 7.75
CA LEU A 164 4.45 -23.09 6.42
C LEU A 164 4.24 -21.57 6.31
N PHE A 165 3.60 -20.92 7.28
CA PHE A 165 3.24 -19.50 7.18
C PHE A 165 3.83 -18.63 8.30
N PRO A 166 5.13 -18.27 8.23
CA PRO A 166 6.13 -18.69 7.24
C PRO A 166 6.93 -19.93 7.66
N PRO A 167 7.68 -20.58 6.73
CA PRO A 167 8.45 -21.77 7.04
C PRO A 167 9.75 -21.43 7.76
N LYS A 168 10.09 -22.16 8.82
CA LYS A 168 11.41 -22.10 9.47
C LYS A 168 12.29 -23.19 8.88
N HIS A 169 13.13 -22.84 7.90
CA HIS A 169 13.91 -23.81 7.12
C HIS A 169 15.31 -23.28 6.79
N PRO A 170 16.38 -24.12 6.76
CA PRO A 170 17.76 -23.66 6.52
C PRO A 170 18.02 -22.98 5.18
N LEU A 171 17.18 -23.24 4.17
CA LEU A 171 17.25 -22.59 2.85
C LEU A 171 16.43 -21.30 2.77
N VAL A 172 15.71 -20.92 3.83
CA VAL A 172 14.75 -19.81 3.82
C VAL A 172 15.22 -18.70 4.75
N GLU A 173 15.35 -17.51 4.18
CA GLU A 173 15.55 -16.25 4.87
C GLU A 173 14.29 -15.39 4.73
N HIS A 174 14.10 -14.42 5.64
CA HIS A 174 12.86 -13.65 5.74
C HIS A 174 13.13 -12.15 5.72
N CYS A 175 12.40 -11.45 4.86
CA CYS A 175 12.29 -10.01 4.84
C CYS A 175 10.85 -9.61 5.19
N VAL A 176 10.70 -8.55 5.97
CA VAL A 176 9.42 -7.96 6.38
C VAL A 176 9.42 -6.47 6.11
N ILE A 177 8.25 -5.85 5.91
CA ILE A 177 8.19 -4.43 5.54
C ILE A 177 8.26 -3.44 6.70
N ASN A 178 8.17 -3.89 7.96
CA ASN A 178 8.18 -3.01 9.13
C ASN A 178 8.66 -3.73 10.41
N ARG A 179 9.02 -2.97 11.45
CA ARG A 179 9.52 -3.54 12.72
C ARG A 179 8.44 -4.24 13.55
N ILE A 180 7.16 -3.90 13.37
CA ILE A 180 6.06 -4.60 14.04
C ILE A 180 6.02 -6.06 13.58
N ALA A 181 6.03 -6.26 12.26
CA ALA A 181 6.08 -7.57 11.61
C ALA A 181 7.35 -8.34 12.00
N GLN A 182 8.51 -7.68 12.05
CA GLN A 182 9.77 -8.30 12.50
C GLN A 182 9.63 -8.85 13.93
N THR A 183 9.12 -8.03 14.84
CA THR A 183 8.95 -8.39 16.25
C THR A 183 7.94 -9.52 16.43
N GLU A 184 6.79 -9.44 15.76
CA GLU A 184 5.74 -10.45 15.86
C GLU A 184 6.16 -11.78 15.22
N LEU A 185 6.93 -11.75 14.13
CA LEU A 185 7.48 -12.95 13.52
C LEU A 185 8.47 -13.65 14.47
N GLN A 186 9.42 -12.91 15.05
CA GLN A 186 10.36 -13.45 16.02
C GLN A 186 9.63 -14.03 17.25
N LYS A 187 8.66 -13.29 17.81
CA LYS A 187 7.90 -13.72 18.98
C LYS A 187 7.03 -14.97 18.74
N ARG A 188 6.39 -15.08 17.57
CA ARG A 188 5.44 -16.17 17.27
C ARG A 188 6.13 -17.42 16.74
N ARG A 189 7.21 -17.24 15.97
CA ARG A 189 7.83 -18.32 15.19
C ARG A 189 9.31 -18.54 15.48
N ASP A 190 9.93 -17.68 16.29
CA ASP A 190 11.37 -17.70 16.55
C ASP A 190 12.16 -17.65 15.23
N ILE A 191 11.79 -16.69 14.37
CA ILE A 191 12.36 -16.46 13.05
C ILE A 191 12.88 -15.02 12.99
N GLU A 192 14.19 -14.90 12.81
CA GLU A 192 14.85 -13.63 12.54
C GLU A 192 14.51 -13.15 11.12
N SER A 193 14.37 -11.84 10.95
CA SER A 193 14.05 -11.25 9.64
C SER A 193 14.69 -9.87 9.46
N THR A 194 14.91 -9.48 8.21
CA THR A 194 15.41 -8.16 7.83
C THR A 194 14.26 -7.24 7.47
N VAL A 195 14.26 -6.01 7.98
CA VAL A 195 13.27 -5.00 7.58
C VAL A 195 13.67 -4.39 6.25
N VAL A 196 12.81 -4.53 5.24
CA VAL A 196 12.93 -3.88 3.93
C VAL A 196 11.67 -3.04 3.71
N PRO A 197 11.70 -1.73 4.01
CA PRO A 197 10.51 -0.88 3.89
C PRO A 197 10.08 -0.73 2.43
N ASN A 198 8.82 -0.36 2.20
CA ASN A 198 8.42 0.06 0.86
C ASN A 198 9.19 1.33 0.48
N VAL A 199 9.58 1.39 -0.79
CA VAL A 199 10.33 2.53 -1.35
C VAL A 199 9.57 3.16 -2.50
N PHE A 200 10.03 4.31 -2.97
CA PHE A 200 9.44 5.00 -4.10
C PHE A 200 10.51 5.51 -5.08
N ASP A 201 10.11 5.79 -6.32
CA ASP A 201 11.00 6.42 -7.28
C ASP A 201 10.98 7.95 -7.10
N PHE A 202 12.03 8.47 -6.46
CA PHE A 202 12.25 9.90 -6.25
C PHE A 202 12.87 10.60 -7.47
N GLN A 203 13.48 9.85 -8.41
CA GLN A 203 14.25 10.40 -9.52
C GLN A 203 13.49 10.37 -10.86
N GLY A 204 12.54 9.45 -11.04
CA GLY A 204 11.72 9.32 -12.24
C GLY A 204 10.44 10.16 -12.25
N SER A 205 10.28 11.07 -11.29
CA SER A 205 9.00 11.73 -10.98
C SER A 205 8.96 13.22 -11.35
N ASP A 206 9.16 13.52 -12.64
CA ASP A 206 9.00 14.88 -13.20
C ASP A 206 7.50 15.23 -13.42
N TRP A 207 6.71 15.16 -12.34
CA TRP A 207 5.28 15.46 -12.38
C TRP A 207 5.05 16.94 -12.06
N LYS A 208 4.47 17.66 -13.01
CA LYS A 208 4.17 19.09 -12.91
C LYS A 208 2.87 19.40 -13.61
N VAL A 209 2.35 20.60 -13.36
CA VAL A 209 1.31 21.14 -14.22
C VAL A 209 1.89 21.37 -15.62
N ASP A 210 1.28 20.77 -16.64
CA ASP A 210 1.70 20.84 -18.04
C ASP A 210 0.49 20.98 -18.98
N GLU A 211 0.74 21.00 -20.30
CA GLU A 211 -0.33 21.12 -21.31
C GLU A 211 -1.40 20.02 -21.20
N TYR A 212 -1.03 18.83 -20.69
CA TYR A 212 -1.94 17.73 -20.53
C TYR A 212 -2.82 17.87 -19.29
N ASN A 213 -2.38 18.48 -18.19
CA ASN A 213 -3.20 18.50 -16.97
C ASN A 213 -3.61 19.90 -16.49
N GLN A 214 -3.18 20.97 -17.16
CA GLN A 214 -3.52 22.35 -16.78
C GLN A 214 -5.03 22.62 -16.69
N ASP A 215 -5.86 21.85 -17.41
CA ASP A 215 -7.31 21.96 -17.39
C ASP A 215 -7.98 21.17 -16.25
N LEU A 216 -7.24 20.41 -15.44
CA LEU A 216 -7.81 19.52 -14.42
C LEU A 216 -8.73 20.26 -13.44
N ARG A 217 -8.23 21.34 -12.82
CA ARG A 217 -9.03 22.14 -11.87
C ARG A 217 -10.28 22.70 -12.56
N ALA A 218 -10.14 23.32 -13.74
CA ALA A 218 -11.27 23.87 -14.48
C ALA A 218 -12.31 22.81 -14.88
N ARG A 219 -11.88 21.61 -15.32
CA ARG A 219 -12.77 20.51 -15.71
C ARG A 219 -13.66 20.05 -14.56
N PHE A 220 -13.12 20.02 -13.35
CA PHE A 220 -13.86 19.63 -12.15
C PHE A 220 -14.41 20.83 -11.37
N GLY A 221 -14.43 22.00 -12.01
CA GLY A 221 -15.02 23.22 -11.47
C GLY A 221 -14.29 23.77 -10.24
N VAL A 222 -13.02 23.44 -10.03
CA VAL A 222 -12.14 23.95 -8.98
C VAL A 222 -11.53 25.28 -9.43
N GLY A 223 -11.74 26.34 -8.65
CA GLY A 223 -11.19 27.68 -8.88
C GLY A 223 -9.71 27.79 -8.51
N ALA A 224 -9.05 28.87 -8.94
CA ALA A 224 -7.64 29.12 -8.62
C ALA A 224 -7.40 29.41 -7.13
N ASN A 225 -8.35 30.09 -6.49
CA ASN A 225 -8.37 30.48 -5.08
C ASN A 225 -9.00 29.42 -4.15
N ASP A 226 -9.47 28.29 -4.69
CA ASP A 226 -9.93 27.15 -3.89
C ASP A 226 -8.73 26.41 -3.28
N ILE A 227 -8.94 25.77 -2.14
CA ILE A 227 -7.94 24.91 -1.50
C ILE A 227 -8.36 23.46 -1.68
N LEU A 228 -7.49 22.69 -2.33
CA LEU A 228 -7.70 21.30 -2.70
C LEU A 228 -6.98 20.35 -1.74
N PHE A 229 -7.75 19.65 -0.92
CA PHE A 229 -7.30 18.54 -0.09
C PHE A 229 -7.46 17.23 -0.88
N LEU A 230 -6.36 16.52 -1.13
CA LEU A 230 -6.36 15.28 -1.91
C LEU A 230 -6.39 14.04 -1.00
N GLN A 231 -7.47 13.27 -1.10
CA GLN A 231 -7.56 11.89 -0.63
C GLN A 231 -7.30 10.93 -1.80
N ALA A 232 -6.06 10.46 -1.92
CA ALA A 232 -5.65 9.52 -2.98
C ALA A 232 -5.84 8.04 -2.60
N THR A 233 -6.22 7.71 -1.36
CA THR A 233 -6.53 6.33 -0.98
C THR A 233 -7.85 5.86 -1.58
N ARG A 234 -8.03 4.53 -1.61
CA ARG A 234 -9.35 3.91 -1.65
C ARG A 234 -10.22 4.35 -0.47
N ILE A 235 -11.53 4.36 -0.67
CA ILE A 235 -12.52 4.74 0.35
C ILE A 235 -12.96 3.48 1.10
N VAL A 236 -12.37 3.27 2.28
CA VAL A 236 -12.65 2.16 3.22
C VAL A 236 -12.41 2.63 4.66
N ALA A 237 -13.13 2.07 5.63
CA ALA A 237 -13.19 2.59 7.01
C ALA A 237 -11.83 2.78 7.68
N ARG A 238 -10.89 1.84 7.47
CA ARG A 238 -9.53 1.90 8.05
C ARG A 238 -8.70 3.12 7.60
N LYS A 239 -9.14 3.86 6.59
CA LYS A 239 -8.46 5.05 6.09
C LYS A 239 -8.78 6.32 6.88
N GLY A 240 -9.74 6.29 7.81
CA GLY A 240 -9.99 7.41 8.74
C GLY A 240 -10.32 8.73 8.06
N ILE A 241 -10.91 8.70 6.85
CA ILE A 241 -11.16 9.87 5.99
C ILE A 241 -12.01 10.94 6.70
N GLU A 242 -12.84 10.55 7.64
CA GLU A 242 -13.62 11.43 8.52
C GLU A 242 -12.75 12.48 9.24
N LEU A 243 -11.50 12.17 9.57
CA LEU A 243 -10.59 13.11 10.23
C LEU A 243 -10.16 14.24 9.29
N ALA A 244 -10.10 13.97 7.98
CA ALA A 244 -9.90 15.03 6.98
C ALA A 244 -11.13 15.95 6.88
N ILE A 245 -12.35 15.39 7.02
CA ILE A 245 -13.58 16.19 7.07
C ILE A 245 -13.60 17.06 8.33
N ASP A 246 -13.22 16.51 9.49
CA ASP A 246 -13.14 17.25 10.75
C ASP A 246 -12.12 18.40 10.66
N LEU A 247 -10.96 18.17 10.04
CA LEU A 247 -9.96 19.20 9.82
C LEU A 247 -10.51 20.34 8.94
N ILE A 248 -11.15 19.99 7.82
CA ILE A 248 -11.69 20.98 6.88
C ILE A 248 -12.84 21.78 7.52
N ASP A 249 -13.72 21.12 8.28
CA ASP A 249 -14.77 21.78 9.06
C ASP A 249 -14.17 22.76 10.06
N ALA A 250 -13.22 22.31 10.89
CA ALA A 250 -12.57 23.15 11.88
C ALA A 250 -11.86 24.36 11.25
N MET A 251 -11.21 24.17 10.10
CA MET A 251 -10.59 25.26 9.34
C MET A 251 -11.63 26.21 8.74
N SER A 252 -12.78 25.70 8.28
CA SER A 252 -13.87 26.51 7.73
C SER A 252 -14.44 27.52 8.74
N ARG A 253 -14.38 27.19 10.03
CA ARG A 253 -14.83 28.07 11.12
C ARG A 253 -13.92 29.27 11.32
N GLN A 254 -12.68 29.23 10.82
CA GLN A 254 -11.72 30.34 10.86
C GLN A 254 -11.70 31.16 9.56
N ARG A 255 -12.58 30.84 8.60
CA ARG A 255 -12.59 31.40 7.23
C ARG A 255 -12.53 32.93 7.19
N GLU A 256 -13.25 33.63 8.06
CA GLU A 256 -13.28 35.09 8.08
C GLU A 256 -11.89 35.71 8.32
N GLU A 257 -11.06 35.05 9.12
CA GLU A 257 -9.69 35.48 9.42
C GLU A 257 -8.71 35.15 8.28
N LEU A 258 -9.12 34.31 7.33
CA LEU A 258 -8.31 33.92 6.18
C LEU A 258 -8.55 34.82 4.96
N VAL A 259 -9.71 35.48 4.88
CA VAL A 259 -10.07 36.34 3.74
C VAL A 259 -9.05 37.49 3.59
N GLY A 260 -8.51 37.63 2.38
CA GLY A 260 -7.52 38.63 2.02
C GLY A 260 -6.07 38.20 2.25
N LYS A 261 -5.82 37.04 2.87
CA LYS A 261 -4.46 36.47 2.97
C LYS A 261 -4.03 35.86 1.64
N THR A 262 -2.73 35.91 1.37
CA THR A 262 -2.12 35.34 0.16
C THR A 262 -1.68 33.91 0.42
N LEU A 263 -2.17 32.98 -0.40
CA LEU A 263 -1.81 31.57 -0.36
C LEU A 263 -0.38 31.35 -0.87
N TYR A 264 0.18 30.18 -0.58
CA TYR A 264 1.53 29.76 -0.98
C TYR A 264 1.77 29.83 -2.50
N ASN A 265 0.71 29.75 -3.30
CA ASN A 265 0.73 29.83 -4.76
C ASN A 265 0.52 31.25 -5.32
N GLY A 266 0.41 32.27 -4.46
CA GLY A 266 0.22 33.67 -4.83
C GLY A 266 -1.24 34.11 -5.01
N GLU A 267 -2.20 33.19 -4.99
CA GLU A 267 -3.62 33.50 -5.06
C GLU A 267 -4.12 34.11 -3.74
N ILE A 268 -5.18 34.93 -3.81
CA ILE A 268 -5.79 35.53 -2.62
C ILE A 268 -6.95 34.66 -2.17
N PHE A 269 -6.92 34.23 -0.90
CA PHE A 269 -8.07 33.56 -0.30
C PHE A 269 -9.20 34.56 -0.10
N SER A 270 -10.37 34.31 -0.69
CA SER A 270 -11.49 35.24 -0.74
C SER A 270 -12.76 34.64 -0.14
N ALA A 271 -13.81 35.46 -0.05
CA ALA A 271 -15.09 35.02 0.52
C ALA A 271 -15.78 33.90 -0.29
N ASP A 272 -15.39 33.69 -1.55
CA ASP A 272 -15.86 32.62 -2.43
C ASP A 272 -14.90 31.43 -2.52
N SER A 273 -13.67 31.50 -1.97
CA SER A 273 -12.72 30.37 -1.91
C SER A 273 -13.32 29.15 -1.21
N ARG A 274 -13.28 27.97 -1.81
CA ARG A 274 -13.82 26.74 -1.23
C ARG A 274 -12.72 25.87 -0.66
N LEU A 275 -13.06 25.09 0.35
CA LEU A 275 -12.23 24.01 0.88
C LEU A 275 -12.83 22.71 0.35
N ILE A 276 -12.08 22.00 -0.49
CA ILE A 276 -12.59 20.85 -1.26
C ILE A 276 -11.79 19.61 -0.87
N LEU A 277 -12.48 18.56 -0.42
CA LEU A 277 -11.89 17.23 -0.26
C LEU A 277 -12.13 16.43 -1.56
N MET A 278 -11.06 16.23 -2.32
CA MET A 278 -11.08 15.53 -3.60
C MET A 278 -10.63 14.08 -3.45
N PHE A 279 -11.40 13.17 -4.07
CA PHE A 279 -11.15 11.74 -4.07
C PHE A 279 -10.68 11.29 -5.46
N ALA A 280 -9.48 10.71 -5.50
CA ALA A 280 -8.93 10.09 -6.70
C ALA A 280 -8.96 8.54 -6.63
N GLY A 281 -9.09 7.96 -5.43
CA GLY A 281 -9.17 6.52 -5.23
C GLY A 281 -10.58 5.95 -5.37
N MET A 282 -10.65 4.65 -5.64
CA MET A 282 -11.93 3.92 -5.79
C MET A 282 -12.65 3.73 -4.45
N CYS A 283 -13.99 3.69 -4.50
CA CYS A 283 -14.80 3.22 -3.38
C CYS A 283 -14.82 1.69 -3.34
N GLU A 284 -14.50 1.11 -2.18
CA GLU A 284 -14.62 -0.34 -1.94
C GLU A 284 -15.61 -0.67 -0.81
N GLU A 285 -16.15 0.35 -0.12
CA GLU A 285 -17.04 0.19 1.02
C GLU A 285 -18.14 1.27 1.01
N ASP A 286 -19.23 1.00 0.28
CA ASP A 286 -20.32 1.96 0.07
C ASP A 286 -20.96 2.43 1.40
N SER A 287 -21.10 1.54 2.38
CA SER A 287 -21.65 1.91 3.70
C SER A 287 -20.81 2.96 4.43
N TYR A 288 -19.50 2.93 4.25
CA TYR A 288 -18.61 3.93 4.84
C TYR A 288 -18.65 5.24 4.04
N LEU A 289 -18.75 5.17 2.71
CA LEU A 289 -18.96 6.35 1.87
C LEU A 289 -20.26 7.10 2.24
N ASP A 290 -21.33 6.38 2.57
CA ASP A 290 -22.58 6.97 3.06
C ASP A 290 -22.35 7.77 4.35
N LEU A 291 -21.63 7.19 5.32
CA LEU A 291 -21.26 7.86 6.58
C LEU A 291 -20.43 9.13 6.33
N LEU A 292 -19.42 9.06 5.45
CA LEU A 292 -18.60 10.21 5.07
C LEU A 292 -19.44 11.31 4.41
N THR A 293 -20.38 10.92 3.54
CA THR A 293 -21.27 11.85 2.84
C THR A 293 -22.20 12.57 3.81
N ASP A 294 -22.75 11.86 4.79
CA ASP A 294 -23.62 12.45 5.80
C ASP A 294 -22.85 13.36 6.77
N LYS A 295 -21.65 12.96 7.18
CA LYS A 295 -20.75 13.81 7.97
C LYS A 295 -20.36 15.07 7.20
N ALA A 296 -19.97 14.95 5.93
CA ALA A 296 -19.62 16.10 5.09
C ALA A 296 -20.78 17.08 4.91
N LYS A 297 -22.02 16.59 4.73
CA LYS A 297 -23.22 17.44 4.69
C LYS A 297 -23.43 18.18 6.00
N ALA A 298 -23.28 17.51 7.15
CA ALA A 298 -23.44 18.11 8.47
C ALA A 298 -22.38 19.20 8.73
N CYS A 299 -21.16 18.99 8.25
CA CYS A 299 -20.03 19.91 8.35
C CYS A 299 -19.96 20.95 7.21
N ASN A 300 -20.87 20.91 6.23
CA ASN A 300 -20.83 21.73 5.02
C ASN A 300 -19.48 21.65 4.26
N VAL A 301 -18.88 20.46 4.21
CA VAL A 301 -17.64 20.16 3.49
C VAL A 301 -17.95 19.64 2.09
N VAL A 302 -17.25 20.17 1.08
CA VAL A 302 -17.43 19.76 -0.32
C VAL A 302 -16.61 18.51 -0.60
N LEU A 303 -17.28 17.40 -0.92
CA LEU A 303 -16.66 16.19 -1.44
C LEU A 303 -16.67 16.21 -2.98
N LEU A 304 -15.52 15.99 -3.60
CA LEU A 304 -15.35 15.97 -5.06
C LEU A 304 -14.75 14.65 -5.53
N PHE A 305 -15.57 13.79 -6.13
CA PHE A 305 -15.14 12.48 -6.63
C PHE A 305 -14.73 12.59 -8.10
N ILE A 306 -13.47 12.24 -8.41
CA ILE A 306 -12.93 12.27 -9.78
C ILE A 306 -12.39 10.91 -10.24
N ASN A 307 -12.52 9.88 -9.42
CA ASN A 307 -11.94 8.54 -9.61
C ASN A 307 -12.24 7.93 -10.99
N ASP A 308 -13.41 8.18 -11.58
CA ASP A 308 -13.78 7.65 -12.90
C ASP A 308 -12.91 8.17 -14.06
N TRP A 309 -12.25 9.31 -13.84
CA TRP A 309 -11.41 10.03 -14.81
C TRP A 309 -9.93 10.03 -14.43
N VAL A 310 -9.56 9.24 -13.43
CA VAL A 310 -8.17 9.04 -12.98
C VAL A 310 -7.79 7.58 -13.24
N GLY A 311 -6.77 7.38 -14.06
CA GLY A 311 -6.23 6.09 -14.41
C GLY A 311 -4.80 5.89 -13.91
N HIS A 312 -4.26 4.69 -14.16
CA HIS A 312 -2.86 4.38 -13.86
C HIS A 312 -1.89 5.24 -14.69
N SER A 313 -2.29 5.58 -15.92
CA SER A 313 -1.54 6.47 -16.81
C SER A 313 -2.48 7.45 -17.51
N ARG A 314 -1.90 8.54 -18.03
CA ARG A 314 -2.61 9.48 -18.91
C ARG A 314 -3.13 8.73 -20.14
N GLY A 315 -4.37 9.00 -20.54
CA GLY A 315 -4.95 8.36 -21.70
C GLY A 315 -6.36 8.84 -22.01
N GLU A 316 -7.14 7.97 -22.64
CA GLU A 316 -8.50 8.26 -23.06
C GLU A 316 -9.42 7.08 -22.69
N LYS A 317 -10.61 7.39 -22.19
CA LYS A 317 -11.69 6.44 -21.90
C LYS A 317 -12.96 6.99 -22.51
N GLU A 318 -13.58 6.23 -23.40
CA GLU A 318 -14.86 6.60 -24.04
C GLU A 318 -14.85 7.97 -24.73
N GLY A 319 -13.77 8.33 -25.45
CA GLY A 319 -13.67 9.64 -26.09
C GLY A 319 -13.28 10.78 -25.16
N GLN A 320 -13.13 10.50 -23.86
CA GLN A 320 -12.82 11.50 -22.84
C GLN A 320 -11.43 11.31 -22.26
N LYS A 321 -10.78 12.44 -22.00
CA LYS A 321 -9.47 12.50 -21.37
C LYS A 321 -9.46 11.83 -20.00
N VAL A 322 -8.44 11.04 -19.72
CA VAL A 322 -8.15 10.43 -18.42
C VAL A 322 -6.83 10.98 -17.91
N TYR A 323 -6.84 11.45 -16.67
CA TYR A 323 -5.64 11.90 -15.97
C TYR A 323 -4.94 10.71 -15.30
N SER A 324 -3.65 10.81 -15.09
CA SER A 324 -2.95 9.94 -14.15
C SER A 324 -3.19 10.41 -12.71
N LEU A 325 -2.97 9.53 -11.74
CA LEU A 325 -2.99 9.94 -10.32
C LEU A 325 -1.99 11.08 -10.03
N TRP A 326 -0.84 11.08 -10.69
CA TRP A 326 0.18 12.12 -10.56
C TRP A 326 -0.25 13.49 -11.07
N ASP A 327 -1.12 13.54 -12.08
CA ASP A 327 -1.73 14.79 -12.49
C ASP A 327 -2.54 15.37 -11.33
N VAL A 328 -3.27 14.55 -10.58
CA VAL A 328 -4.04 15.01 -9.41
C VAL A 328 -3.11 15.52 -8.31
N TYR A 329 -2.03 14.80 -8.01
CA TYR A 329 -1.02 15.26 -7.04
C TYR A 329 -0.44 16.64 -7.39
N SER A 330 -0.19 16.92 -8.68
CA SER A 330 0.37 18.21 -9.11
C SER A 330 -0.57 19.41 -8.89
N HIS A 331 -1.86 19.16 -8.64
CA HIS A 331 -2.86 20.19 -8.36
C HIS A 331 -3.25 20.27 -6.87
N ALA A 332 -2.78 19.34 -6.04
CA ALA A 332 -3.14 19.26 -4.62
C ALA A 332 -2.45 20.34 -3.79
N ASP A 333 -3.22 21.04 -2.96
CA ASP A 333 -2.71 22.03 -2.03
C ASP A 333 -2.23 21.36 -0.72
N ILE A 334 -2.95 20.33 -0.28
CA ILE A 334 -2.67 19.47 0.89
C ILE A 334 -3.03 18.03 0.52
N ILE A 335 -2.27 17.05 0.98
CA ILE A 335 -2.65 15.62 0.91
C ILE A 335 -3.21 15.20 2.26
N THR A 336 -4.33 14.48 2.24
CA THR A 336 -4.91 13.88 3.44
C THR A 336 -4.56 12.40 3.48
N TYR A 337 -3.89 12.01 4.58
CA TYR A 337 -3.51 10.64 4.87
C TYR A 337 -3.84 10.27 6.34
N PRO A 338 -5.12 10.33 6.74
CA PRO A 338 -5.56 10.02 8.11
C PRO A 338 -5.70 8.50 8.38
N SER A 339 -4.95 7.66 7.66
CA SER A 339 -5.10 6.21 7.73
C SER A 339 -4.80 5.67 9.13
N LEU A 340 -5.76 4.93 9.71
CA LEU A 340 -5.65 4.38 11.06
C LEU A 340 -4.80 3.11 11.11
N LEU A 341 -4.73 2.38 10.00
CA LEU A 341 -3.98 1.13 9.87
C LEU A 341 -3.38 0.96 8.47
N GLU A 342 -2.06 0.79 8.41
CA GLU A 342 -1.29 0.54 7.19
C GLU A 342 -0.10 -0.40 7.47
N GLY A 343 0.28 -1.20 6.48
CA GLY A 343 1.51 -2.03 6.55
C GLY A 343 2.79 -1.23 6.30
N TRP A 344 2.72 -0.20 5.46
CA TRP A 344 3.76 0.83 5.33
C TRP A 344 3.13 2.17 4.96
N GLY A 345 2.69 2.35 3.71
CA GLY A 345 1.96 3.53 3.27
C GLY A 345 2.49 4.19 2.00
N ASN A 346 2.19 3.61 0.83
CA ASN A 346 2.72 4.13 -0.45
C ASN A 346 2.27 5.57 -0.74
N GLN A 347 1.04 5.94 -0.36
CA GLN A 347 0.57 7.33 -0.53
C GLN A 347 1.39 8.35 0.28
N PHE A 348 1.91 7.95 1.45
CA PHE A 348 2.81 8.82 2.21
C PHE A 348 4.09 9.08 1.41
N LEU A 349 4.67 8.03 0.81
CA LEU A 349 5.85 8.18 -0.06
C LEU A 349 5.55 9.01 -1.31
N GLU A 350 4.38 8.82 -1.93
CA GLU A 350 3.91 9.62 -3.06
C GLU A 350 3.83 11.11 -2.69
N GLY A 351 3.35 11.43 -1.48
CA GLY A 351 3.30 12.82 -1.00
C GLY A 351 4.68 13.44 -0.72
N LEU A 352 5.65 12.65 -0.24
CA LEU A 352 7.05 13.09 -0.13
C LEU A 352 7.63 13.47 -1.50
N VAL A 353 7.36 12.65 -2.52
CA VAL A 353 7.81 12.89 -3.89
C VAL A 353 7.10 14.09 -4.51
N ALA A 354 5.79 14.22 -4.29
CA ALA A 354 4.99 15.34 -4.77
C ALA A 354 5.35 16.68 -4.10
N LYS A 355 6.10 16.66 -2.98
CA LYS A 355 6.45 17.85 -2.19
C LYS A 355 5.22 18.64 -1.75
N VAL A 356 4.15 17.94 -1.39
CA VAL A 356 2.91 18.53 -0.90
C VAL A 356 2.77 18.24 0.60
N PRO A 357 2.42 19.23 1.45
CA PRO A 357 2.22 19.00 2.87
C PRO A 357 1.14 17.95 3.13
N MET A 358 1.40 17.08 4.10
CA MET A 358 0.56 15.93 4.39
C MET A 358 -0.05 16.04 5.79
N VAL A 359 -1.37 15.90 5.85
CA VAL A 359 -2.13 15.63 7.07
C VAL A 359 -2.05 14.15 7.37
N VAL A 360 -1.42 13.79 8.48
CA VAL A 360 -1.08 12.40 8.78
C VAL A 360 -1.60 12.01 10.15
N TYR A 361 -2.35 10.92 10.20
CA TYR A 361 -2.58 10.18 11.44
C TYR A 361 -1.42 9.22 11.67
N ARG A 362 -0.80 9.27 12.85
CA ARG A 362 0.34 8.42 13.20
C ARG A 362 -0.12 7.02 13.61
N TYR A 363 -0.43 6.18 12.61
CA TYR A 363 -0.73 4.76 12.80
C TYR A 363 0.50 3.99 13.37
N PRO A 364 0.34 2.76 13.89
CA PRO A 364 1.41 2.07 14.62
C PRO A 364 2.75 1.95 13.88
N VAL A 365 2.74 1.65 12.58
CA VAL A 365 3.96 1.60 11.76
C VAL A 365 4.56 2.99 11.56
N PHE A 366 3.74 4.05 11.51
CA PHE A 366 4.27 5.40 11.46
C PHE A 366 5.09 5.71 12.73
N ASP A 367 4.51 5.48 13.90
CA ASP A 367 5.17 5.74 15.18
C ASP A 367 6.42 4.89 15.37
N LEU A 368 6.35 3.61 15.01
CA LEU A 368 7.47 2.72 15.21
C LEU A 368 8.56 2.93 14.16
N ASP A 369 8.23 3.05 12.87
CA ASP A 369 9.19 3.02 11.76
C ASP A 369 9.42 4.37 11.09
N ILE A 370 8.37 5.15 10.84
CA ILE A 370 8.46 6.37 10.03
C ILE A 370 8.89 7.59 10.86
N ALA A 371 8.52 7.64 12.14
CA ALA A 371 8.84 8.75 13.04
C ALA A 371 10.35 8.95 13.22
N ASP A 372 11.16 7.90 13.10
CA ASP A 372 12.63 7.95 13.16
C ASP A 372 13.24 8.87 12.09
N TYR A 373 12.53 9.09 10.97
CA TYR A 373 12.97 9.99 9.90
C TYR A 373 12.66 11.47 10.17
N GLN A 374 11.79 11.76 11.15
CA GLN A 374 11.45 13.13 11.58
C GLN A 374 10.90 14.01 10.43
N PHE A 375 10.04 13.45 9.58
CA PHE A 375 9.37 14.20 8.52
C PHE A 375 8.52 15.35 9.09
N ASN A 376 8.51 16.47 8.38
CA ASN A 376 7.60 17.59 8.65
C ASN A 376 6.19 17.22 8.18
N ILE A 377 5.29 16.94 9.12
CA ILE A 377 3.90 16.54 8.87
C ILE A 377 2.92 17.51 9.54
N ILE A 378 1.67 17.50 9.09
CA ILE A 378 0.53 18.03 9.87
C ILE A 378 0.01 16.85 10.70
N ASP A 379 0.32 16.83 11.99
CA ASP A 379 0.09 15.68 12.89
C ASP A 379 -1.36 15.64 13.41
N LEU A 380 -2.09 14.56 13.11
CA LEU A 380 -3.41 14.26 13.68
C LEU A 380 -3.34 13.44 14.98
N GLY A 381 -2.14 13.21 15.51
CA GLY A 381 -1.89 12.36 16.66
C GLY A 381 -1.92 10.87 16.32
N ASN A 382 -1.98 10.04 17.35
CA ASN A 382 -1.96 8.57 17.29
C ASN A 382 -3.02 7.93 18.19
N ASP A 383 -3.95 8.73 18.73
CA ASP A 383 -5.03 8.27 19.61
C ASP A 383 -6.36 8.77 19.06
N HIS A 384 -7.36 7.89 19.08
CA HIS A 384 -8.70 8.22 18.62
C HIS A 384 -9.74 7.44 19.41
N GLN A 385 -10.93 8.01 19.50
CA GLN A 385 -12.14 7.32 19.92
C GLN A 385 -13.01 7.06 18.69
N VAL A 386 -14.04 6.24 18.87
CA VAL A 386 -15.06 5.99 17.84
C VAL A 386 -16.37 6.57 18.33
N ASP A 387 -17.01 7.39 17.50
CA ASP A 387 -18.30 8.00 17.82
C ASP A 387 -19.48 7.04 17.67
N GLU A 388 -20.70 7.53 17.94
CA GLU A 388 -21.93 6.75 17.83
C GLU A 388 -22.22 6.25 16.41
N SER A 389 -21.63 6.87 15.38
CA SER A 389 -21.77 6.51 13.98
C SER A 389 -20.69 5.53 13.50
N GLY A 390 -19.74 5.17 14.38
CA GLY A 390 -18.63 4.29 14.01
C GLY A 390 -17.44 5.01 13.37
N LEU A 391 -17.38 6.35 13.43
CA LEU A 391 -16.33 7.17 12.84
C LEU A 391 -15.27 7.57 13.87
N ALA A 392 -14.01 7.63 13.46
CA ALA A 392 -12.92 8.07 14.31
C ALA A 392 -13.04 9.55 14.68
N VAL A 393 -12.73 9.87 15.94
CA VAL A 393 -12.66 11.23 16.48
C VAL A 393 -11.39 11.38 17.29
N ILE A 394 -10.62 12.43 17.01
CA ILE A 394 -9.41 12.81 17.75
C ILE A 394 -9.69 13.92 18.74
N ALA A 395 -8.76 14.15 19.66
CA ALA A 395 -8.91 15.19 20.68
C ALA A 395 -8.99 16.60 20.04
N PRO A 396 -9.88 17.50 20.52
CA PRO A 396 -10.04 18.83 19.93
C PRO A 396 -8.77 19.66 19.88
N GLU A 397 -7.90 19.55 20.88
CA GLU A 397 -6.58 20.20 20.91
C GLU A 397 -5.69 19.73 19.77
N THR A 398 -5.61 18.41 19.52
CA THR A 398 -4.83 17.84 18.42
C THR A 398 -5.38 18.27 17.07
N LEU A 399 -6.72 18.31 16.92
CA LEU A 399 -7.35 18.81 15.71
C LEU A 399 -7.01 20.29 15.47
N ASN A 400 -7.07 21.13 16.51
CA ASN A 400 -6.74 22.55 16.39
C ASN A 400 -5.26 22.78 16.03
N ASP A 401 -4.34 22.00 16.60
CA ASP A 401 -2.91 22.06 16.26
C ASP A 401 -2.68 21.65 14.80
N ALA A 402 -3.40 20.65 14.31
CA ALA A 402 -3.39 20.25 12.91
C ALA A 402 -3.95 21.36 11.99
N VAL A 403 -5.03 22.04 12.38
CA VAL A 403 -5.56 23.20 11.64
C VAL A 403 -4.51 24.31 11.58
N ASN A 404 -3.90 24.68 12.70
CA ASN A 404 -2.87 25.73 12.74
C ASN A 404 -1.69 25.38 11.82
N SER A 405 -1.20 24.15 11.89
CA SER A 405 -0.12 23.67 11.02
C SER A 405 -0.52 23.67 9.54
N THR A 406 -1.77 23.31 9.23
CA THR A 406 -2.31 23.37 7.86
C THR A 406 -2.31 24.80 7.34
N LEU A 407 -2.76 25.75 8.16
CA LEU A 407 -2.77 27.17 7.81
C LEU A 407 -1.35 27.72 7.59
N GLU A 408 -0.37 27.34 8.43
CA GLU A 408 1.03 27.71 8.21
C GLU A 408 1.52 27.26 6.83
N TYR A 409 1.28 25.99 6.45
CA TYR A 409 1.68 25.50 5.13
C TYR A 409 0.91 26.10 3.95
N LEU A 410 -0.29 26.64 4.18
CA LEU A 410 -1.09 27.29 3.15
C LEU A 410 -0.70 28.76 2.94
N PHE A 411 -0.23 29.44 3.99
CA PHE A 411 0.00 30.88 3.98
C PHE A 411 1.48 31.31 4.17
N ASP A 412 2.38 30.38 4.49
CA ASP A 412 3.83 30.59 4.51
C ASP A 412 4.52 29.77 3.41
N ALA A 413 4.77 30.42 2.27
CA ALA A 413 5.37 29.79 1.09
C ALA A 413 6.83 29.35 1.33
N ASP A 414 7.59 30.09 2.14
CA ASP A 414 8.99 29.81 2.42
C ASP A 414 9.11 28.59 3.34
N LEU A 415 8.29 28.55 4.40
CA LEU A 415 8.19 27.39 5.29
C LEU A 415 7.78 26.14 4.52
N ARG A 416 6.70 26.22 3.71
CA ARG A 416 6.21 25.12 2.87
C ARG A 416 7.32 24.60 1.97
N THR A 417 7.98 25.47 1.21
CA THR A 417 9.01 25.07 0.25
C THR A 417 10.20 24.41 0.96
N SER A 418 10.66 25.02 2.06
CA SER A 418 11.79 24.51 2.84
C SER A 418 11.49 23.12 3.42
N HIS A 419 10.35 22.96 4.12
CA HIS A 419 9.98 21.71 4.77
C HIS A 419 9.69 20.59 3.77
N MET A 420 9.01 20.89 2.65
CA MET A 420 8.72 19.88 1.64
C MET A 420 9.98 19.44 0.91
N GLN A 421 10.95 20.34 0.70
CA GLN A 421 12.26 19.95 0.17
C GLN A 421 13.06 19.11 1.17
N GLN A 422 13.00 19.41 2.47
CA GLN A 422 13.61 18.57 3.52
C GLN A 422 13.00 17.16 3.52
N ASN A 423 11.67 17.06 3.50
CA ASN A 423 10.95 15.79 3.43
C ASN A 423 11.35 14.98 2.20
N TYR A 424 11.41 15.61 1.03
CA TYR A 424 11.88 14.97 -0.20
C TYR A 424 13.32 14.44 -0.06
N ASN A 425 14.25 15.24 0.48
CA ASN A 425 15.64 14.84 0.63
C ASN A 425 15.82 13.65 1.60
N ILE A 426 15.05 13.65 2.70
CA ILE A 426 15.05 12.54 3.67
C ILE A 426 14.49 11.28 2.99
N GLY A 427 13.36 11.40 2.29
CA GLY A 427 12.75 10.31 1.54
C GLY A 427 13.66 9.76 0.45
N GLU A 428 14.31 10.61 -0.35
CA GLU A 428 15.23 10.20 -1.40
C GLU A 428 16.43 9.43 -0.81
N LYS A 429 16.95 9.89 0.32
CA LYS A 429 18.10 9.24 0.96
C LYS A 429 17.76 7.86 1.53
N HIS A 430 16.58 7.69 2.10
CA HIS A 430 16.26 6.53 2.94
C HIS A 430 15.19 5.58 2.36
N LEU A 431 14.29 6.10 1.53
CA LEU A 431 13.09 5.41 1.03
C LEU A 431 13.02 5.44 -0.51
N SER A 432 14.17 5.59 -1.18
CA SER A 432 14.27 5.55 -2.64
C SER A 432 14.67 4.18 -3.17
N TYR A 433 14.56 4.03 -4.49
CA TYR A 433 15.12 2.90 -5.23
C TYR A 433 16.63 2.69 -4.98
N SER A 434 17.39 3.77 -4.81
CA SER A 434 18.81 3.68 -4.46
C SER A 434 19.03 3.11 -3.05
N ALA A 435 18.16 3.48 -2.09
CA ALA A 435 18.19 2.91 -0.75
C ALA A 435 17.81 1.42 -0.76
N LEU A 436 16.77 1.03 -1.51
CA LEU A 436 16.41 -0.37 -1.72
C LEU A 436 17.57 -1.16 -2.33
N LYS A 437 18.20 -0.62 -3.37
CA LYS A 437 19.38 -1.24 -4.00
C LYS A 437 20.49 -1.51 -3.00
N ALA A 438 20.79 -0.56 -2.10
CA ALA A 438 21.78 -0.77 -1.06
C ALA A 438 21.38 -1.90 -0.09
N MET A 439 20.13 -1.91 0.38
CA MET A 439 19.61 -2.97 1.26
C MET A 439 19.66 -4.36 0.59
N LEU A 440 19.17 -4.46 -0.64
CA LEU A 440 19.19 -5.72 -1.39
C LEU A 440 20.61 -6.16 -1.72
N SER A 441 21.54 -5.22 -1.91
CA SER A 441 22.96 -5.54 -2.11
C SER A 441 23.58 -6.22 -0.89
N ASP A 442 23.07 -6.02 0.32
CA ASP A 442 23.54 -6.69 1.53
C ASP A 442 22.83 -8.05 1.73
N ILE A 443 21.53 -8.10 1.48
CA ILE A 443 20.70 -9.32 1.62
C ILE A 443 21.10 -10.39 0.60
N PHE A 444 21.44 -9.99 -0.62
CA PHE A 444 21.82 -10.89 -1.70
C PHE A 444 23.35 -11.09 -1.80
N GLN A 445 24.13 -10.77 -0.76
CA GLN A 445 25.55 -11.16 -0.70
C GLN A 445 25.64 -12.67 -0.49
N GLY A 446 26.01 -13.37 -1.55
CA GLY A 446 26.26 -14.81 -1.59
C GLY A 446 27.20 -15.15 -2.74
#